data_AF-A0A349D1B7-F1
#
_entry.id   AF-A0A349D1B7-F1
#
_cell.length_a   1.000
_cell.length_b   1.000
_cell.length_c   1.000
_cell.angle_alpha   90.00
_cell.angle_beta   90.00
_cell.angle_gamma   90.00
#
_symmetry.space_group_name_H-M   'P 1'
#
loop_
_entity.id
_entity.type
_entity.pdbx_description
1 polymer ?
#
loop_
_entity_poly.entity_id
_entity_poly.type
_entity_poly.pdbx_seq_one_letter_code
_entity_poly.pdbx_strand_id
1 'polypeptide(L)'
;MLHSMQRRGRRCCGCMALIGVLLLQSAHAVATSPPPFPDMAKSWYGYQESVTYLKDKGSIGGYPDGLFHPRETVNRAEFLKLVFRSKGAAEPVTENCFADVPADAWYAPFVCAAKRRGMVSGYKVGSRALFRPEQPIIFAEAIKMAVLAYGNAVTEGRGEEWYKPYVDVLDSRKILASWSYVPWDPITRERAADLIARFVRHDEDRVIPNLSPGCGKTERSPSLVLSVGGRERTYLLTQARNASAGTPSPLIVAFHGRTNSNAQVREYFGLDRAASAYFIAYPDGVLSGNGSYSWSDPGDPAQELRDFAEFDAIVREIAESACIDMDRIFVVGHSLGAWFANAVACARGGIVRGSATVGGSTTMQNCTGPSAAMIINNPKDALSSQVTAEAMRDIRLEENACTTTTRRADPASLSCVQYAGCIRDPVVFCPHTIDTDHRGAYYPHVWPPGTAEAMVKFFGGL
;
A
#
# COMPACT_ATOMS: atom_id res chain seq x y z
N MET A 1 33.00 81.74 43.46
CA MET A 1 34.02 81.80 42.39
C MET A 1 34.82 80.52 42.46
N LEU A 2 34.53 79.56 41.59
CA LEU A 2 35.20 78.25 41.63
C LEU A 2 35.74 77.92 40.24
N HIS A 3 37.06 77.89 40.20
CA HIS A 3 37.90 77.35 39.16
C HIS A 3 37.77 75.82 39.07
N SER A 4 38.14 75.32 37.88
CA SER A 4 39.01 74.16 37.69
C SER A 4 38.41 72.74 37.57
N MET A 5 38.61 72.22 36.36
CA MET A 5 39.22 70.91 35.99
C MET A 5 38.34 69.65 35.87
N GLN A 6 38.21 69.27 34.59
CA GLN A 6 38.42 67.93 34.01
C GLN A 6 38.49 66.71 34.96
N ARG A 7 37.66 65.70 34.67
CA ARG A 7 38.14 64.37 34.21
C ARG A 7 37.00 63.45 33.72
N ARG A 8 37.21 62.98 32.49
CA ARG A 8 36.82 61.71 31.83
C ARG A 8 35.91 60.71 32.56
N GLY A 9 34.93 60.16 31.83
CA GLY A 9 34.37 58.84 32.11
C GLY A 9 33.07 58.53 31.36
N ARG A 10 33.17 57.86 30.20
CA ARG A 10 32.08 57.43 29.32
C ARG A 10 31.04 56.53 30.02
N ARG A 11 29.74 56.77 29.76
CA ARG A 11 28.73 55.72 29.49
C ARG A 11 27.66 56.27 28.53
N CYS A 12 27.74 55.89 27.26
CA CYS A 12 26.65 56.06 26.29
C CYS A 12 25.60 54.97 26.56
N CYS A 13 24.38 55.36 26.94
CA CYS A 13 23.19 54.52 26.76
C CYS A 13 22.81 54.56 25.27
N GLY A 14 23.25 53.56 24.52
CA GLY A 14 22.71 53.27 23.19
C GLY A 14 21.61 52.24 23.30
N CYS A 15 20.35 52.64 23.07
CA CYS A 15 19.27 51.70 22.78
C CYS A 15 19.59 50.95 21.47
N MET A 16 20.05 49.70 21.57
CA MET A 16 20.04 48.77 20.43
C MET A 16 18.60 48.26 20.26
N ALA A 17 17.91 48.76 19.24
CA ALA A 17 16.71 48.11 18.74
C ALA A 17 17.11 46.83 17.99
N LEU A 18 16.82 45.67 18.58
CA LEU A 18 16.88 44.38 17.89
C LEU A 18 15.75 44.33 16.87
N ILE A 19 16.08 44.53 15.59
CA ILE A 19 15.20 44.18 14.47
C ILE A 19 15.26 42.66 14.34
N GLY A 20 14.33 41.96 14.99
CA GLY A 20 14.08 40.55 14.75
C GLY A 20 13.43 40.38 13.38
N VAL A 21 14.18 39.88 12.41
CA VAL A 21 13.62 39.42 11.14
C VAL A 21 12.86 38.13 11.44
N LEU A 22 11.53 38.23 11.61
CA LEU A 22 10.65 37.06 11.55
C LEU A 22 10.66 36.55 10.11
N LEU A 23 11.41 35.47 9.87
CA LEU A 23 11.21 34.65 8.67
C LEU A 23 9.86 33.94 8.83
N LEU A 24 8.79 34.55 8.33
CA LEU A 24 7.53 33.88 8.06
C LEU A 24 7.81 32.80 7.01
N GLN A 25 8.07 31.57 7.45
CA GLN A 25 7.99 30.42 6.58
C GLN A 25 6.51 30.21 6.25
N SER A 26 6.12 30.61 5.04
CA SER A 26 4.79 30.33 4.50
C SER A 26 4.62 28.80 4.42
N ALA A 27 3.80 28.25 5.32
CA ALA A 27 3.29 26.90 5.18
C ALA A 27 2.42 26.86 3.91
N HIS A 28 3.01 26.44 2.81
CA HIS A 28 2.25 26.14 1.60
C HIS A 28 1.49 24.85 1.88
N ALA A 29 0.21 24.97 2.23
CA ALA A 29 -0.67 23.81 2.24
C ALA A 29 -0.69 23.23 0.82
N VAL A 30 -0.15 22.02 0.67
CA VAL A 30 -0.29 21.27 -0.58
C VAL A 30 -1.77 20.95 -0.73
N ALA A 31 -2.44 21.64 -1.64
CA ALA A 31 -3.83 21.35 -1.97
C ALA A 31 -3.87 19.99 -2.69
N THR A 32 -4.27 18.96 -1.97
CA THR A 32 -4.51 17.63 -2.55
C THR A 32 -5.66 17.72 -3.54
N SER A 33 -5.50 17.15 -4.74
CA SER A 33 -6.58 17.13 -5.73
C SER A 33 -7.81 16.41 -5.17
N PRO A 34 -9.03 16.91 -5.43
CA PRO A 34 -10.25 16.26 -4.95
C PRO A 34 -10.41 14.88 -5.59
N PRO A 35 -11.06 13.91 -4.90
CA PRO A 35 -11.31 12.60 -5.47
C PRO A 35 -12.20 12.71 -6.74
N PRO A 36 -12.05 11.82 -7.73
CA PRO A 36 -12.79 11.88 -8.99
C PRO A 36 -14.30 11.69 -8.81
N PHE A 37 -14.71 11.06 -7.71
CA PHE A 37 -16.09 10.87 -7.28
C PHE A 37 -16.17 11.03 -5.74
N PRO A 38 -17.31 11.49 -5.18
CA PRO A 38 -17.42 11.78 -3.74
C PRO A 38 -17.13 10.58 -2.83
N ASP A 39 -17.58 9.39 -3.20
CA ASP A 39 -17.44 8.14 -2.44
C ASP A 39 -16.06 7.49 -2.56
N MET A 40 -15.18 8.04 -3.41
CA MET A 40 -13.78 7.63 -3.51
C MET A 40 -12.86 8.36 -2.52
N ALA A 41 -13.37 9.26 -1.69
CA ALA A 41 -12.55 9.98 -0.70
C ALA A 41 -11.80 9.05 0.27
N LYS A 42 -12.31 7.84 0.49
CA LYS A 42 -11.70 6.79 1.34
C LYS A 42 -10.92 5.73 0.54
N SER A 43 -10.88 5.84 -0.79
CA SER A 43 -10.10 4.93 -1.63
C SER A 43 -8.62 5.29 -1.58
N TRP A 44 -7.75 4.30 -1.80
CA TRP A 44 -6.33 4.54 -2.00
C TRP A 44 -6.10 5.57 -3.11
N TYR A 45 -5.20 6.53 -2.90
CA TYR A 45 -5.01 7.64 -3.83
C TYR A 45 -4.59 7.15 -5.23
N GLY A 46 -3.81 6.07 -5.33
CA GLY A 46 -3.44 5.48 -6.62
C GLY A 46 -4.64 4.99 -7.42
N TYR A 47 -5.68 4.46 -6.75
CA TYR A 47 -6.93 4.11 -7.42
C TYR A 47 -7.71 5.36 -7.86
N GLN A 48 -7.67 6.44 -7.08
CA GLN A 48 -8.27 7.72 -7.47
C GLN A 48 -7.58 8.31 -8.71
N GLU A 49 -6.26 8.18 -8.82
CA GLU A 49 -5.51 8.60 -10.02
C GLU A 49 -5.88 7.77 -11.24
N SER A 50 -5.91 6.44 -11.11
CA SER A 50 -6.32 5.53 -12.19
C SER A 50 -7.74 5.81 -12.68
N VAL A 51 -8.67 6.09 -11.75
CA VAL A 51 -10.05 6.45 -12.10
C VAL A 51 -10.14 7.83 -12.73
N THR A 52 -9.40 8.82 -12.22
CA THR A 52 -9.30 10.17 -12.84
C THR A 52 -8.82 10.05 -14.29
N TYR A 53 -7.73 9.32 -14.51
CA TYR A 53 -7.16 9.10 -15.83
C TYR A 53 -8.14 8.46 -16.81
N LEU A 54 -8.85 7.41 -16.40
CA LEU A 54 -9.85 6.76 -17.25
C LEU A 54 -11.11 7.61 -17.45
N LYS A 55 -11.48 8.43 -16.46
CA LYS A 55 -12.63 9.35 -16.53
C LYS A 55 -12.36 10.47 -17.52
N ASP A 56 -11.18 11.08 -17.49
CA ASP A 56 -10.77 12.15 -18.40
C ASP A 56 -10.72 11.67 -19.85
N LYS A 57 -10.45 10.38 -20.06
CA LYS A 57 -10.55 9.69 -21.36
C LYS A 57 -11.98 9.31 -21.78
N GLY A 58 -12.98 9.55 -20.93
CA GLY A 58 -14.36 9.10 -21.15
C GLY A 58 -14.54 7.58 -21.13
N SER A 59 -13.55 6.83 -20.61
CA SER A 59 -13.56 5.37 -20.58
C SER A 59 -14.42 4.81 -19.46
N ILE A 60 -14.45 5.50 -18.31
CA ILE A 60 -15.24 5.15 -17.14
C ILE A 60 -16.09 6.34 -16.66
N GLY A 61 -17.19 6.06 -15.99
CA GLY A 61 -18.07 7.05 -15.38
C GLY A 61 -18.70 6.52 -14.09
N GLY A 62 -19.39 7.41 -13.37
CA GLY A 62 -20.20 7.05 -12.21
C GLY A 62 -21.54 6.42 -12.61
N TYR A 63 -22.25 5.92 -11.62
CA TYR A 63 -23.61 5.43 -11.75
C TYR A 63 -24.62 6.59 -11.76
N PRO A 64 -25.90 6.35 -12.11
CA PRO A 64 -26.93 7.39 -12.16
C PRO A 64 -27.17 8.14 -10.84
N ASP A 65 -26.76 7.55 -9.71
CA ASP A 65 -26.78 8.16 -8.38
C ASP A 65 -25.64 9.18 -8.15
N GLY A 66 -24.73 9.33 -9.11
CA GLY A 66 -23.58 10.23 -9.04
C GLY A 66 -22.36 9.65 -8.32
N LEU A 67 -22.41 8.37 -7.91
CA LEU A 67 -21.35 7.69 -7.17
C LEU A 67 -20.53 6.75 -8.07
N PHE A 68 -19.36 6.34 -7.57
CA PHE A 68 -18.51 5.39 -8.27
C PHE A 68 -18.73 3.94 -7.83
N HIS A 69 -19.03 3.69 -6.56
CA HIS A 69 -19.08 2.39 -5.90
C HIS A 69 -17.73 1.64 -5.91
N PRO A 70 -16.64 2.22 -5.36
CA PRO A 70 -15.28 1.70 -5.52
C PRO A 70 -15.07 0.28 -4.99
N ARG A 71 -15.75 -0.06 -3.89
CA ARG A 71 -15.60 -1.35 -3.19
C ARG A 71 -16.59 -2.42 -3.65
N GLU A 72 -17.55 -2.08 -4.51
CA GLU A 72 -18.47 -3.07 -5.08
C GLU A 72 -17.78 -3.88 -6.17
N THR A 73 -18.14 -5.16 -6.28
CA THR A 73 -17.63 -6.03 -7.34
C THR A 73 -18.26 -5.69 -8.67
N VAL A 74 -17.46 -5.70 -9.74
CA VAL A 74 -17.99 -5.54 -11.10
C VAL A 74 -18.38 -6.88 -11.71
N ASN A 75 -19.41 -6.88 -12.53
CA ASN A 75 -19.77 -8.06 -13.30
C ASN A 75 -18.94 -8.19 -14.60
N ARG A 76 -19.02 -9.35 -15.24
CA ARG A 76 -18.27 -9.65 -16.48
C ARG A 76 -18.60 -8.71 -17.63
N ALA A 77 -19.86 -8.29 -17.76
CA ALA A 77 -20.30 -7.37 -18.80
C ALA A 77 -19.76 -5.94 -18.60
N GLU A 78 -19.80 -5.43 -17.37
CA GLU A 78 -19.27 -4.13 -16.98
C GLU A 78 -17.75 -4.06 -17.20
N PHE A 79 -17.03 -5.13 -16.85
CA PHE A 79 -15.60 -5.19 -17.07
C PHE A 79 -15.23 -5.14 -18.56
N LEU A 80 -15.92 -5.89 -19.42
CA LEU A 80 -15.71 -5.80 -20.87
C LEU A 80 -16.04 -4.41 -21.40
N LYS A 81 -17.13 -3.80 -20.95
CA LYS A 81 -17.44 -2.41 -21.33
C LYS A 81 -16.29 -1.47 -20.99
N LEU A 82 -15.68 -1.60 -19.81
CA LEU A 82 -14.51 -0.82 -19.41
C LEU A 82 -13.31 -1.05 -20.36
N VAL A 83 -12.97 -2.31 -20.63
CA VAL A 83 -11.86 -2.70 -21.54
C VAL A 83 -12.05 -2.13 -22.95
N PHE A 84 -13.25 -2.20 -23.51
CA PHE A 84 -13.50 -1.70 -24.87
C PHE A 84 -13.53 -0.17 -24.91
N ARG A 85 -14.14 0.47 -23.91
CA ARG A 85 -14.15 1.93 -23.84
C ARG A 85 -12.75 2.52 -23.66
N SER A 86 -11.84 1.84 -22.97
CA SER A 86 -10.45 2.29 -22.82
C SER A 86 -9.60 2.19 -24.09
N LYS A 87 -10.01 1.36 -25.07
CA LYS A 87 -9.30 1.22 -26.36
C LYS A 87 -9.98 1.95 -27.54
N GLY A 88 -11.17 2.49 -27.32
CA GLY A 88 -11.96 3.14 -28.35
C GLY A 88 -13.04 2.24 -28.95
N ALA A 89 -14.27 2.78 -28.91
CA ALA A 89 -15.55 2.35 -29.49
C ALA A 89 -16.01 0.87 -29.29
N ALA A 90 -17.32 0.73 -29.05
CA ALA A 90 -18.00 -0.55 -29.15
C ALA A 90 -18.05 -1.01 -30.62
N GLU A 91 -17.88 -2.31 -30.89
CA GLU A 91 -18.08 -2.84 -32.23
C GLU A 91 -19.57 -3.17 -32.48
N PRO A 92 -20.06 -3.09 -33.73
CA PRO A 92 -21.41 -3.52 -34.06
C PRO A 92 -21.69 -4.98 -33.67
N VAL A 93 -22.92 -5.23 -33.23
CA VAL A 93 -23.45 -6.59 -33.06
C VAL A 93 -23.78 -7.14 -34.44
N THR A 94 -23.07 -8.18 -34.85
CA THR A 94 -23.23 -8.79 -36.19
C THR A 94 -23.78 -10.21 -36.13
N GLU A 95 -23.95 -10.77 -34.92
CA GLU A 95 -24.36 -12.15 -34.69
C GLU A 95 -24.84 -12.38 -33.25
N ASN A 96 -25.60 -13.47 -33.03
CA ASN A 96 -25.93 -13.97 -31.69
C ASN A 96 -24.71 -14.69 -31.10
N CYS A 97 -23.96 -14.02 -30.24
CA CYS A 97 -22.68 -14.54 -29.74
C CYS A 97 -22.82 -15.57 -28.59
N PHE A 98 -23.78 -15.44 -27.67
CA PHE A 98 -24.02 -16.41 -26.61
C PHE A 98 -25.52 -16.58 -26.37
N ALA A 99 -25.93 -17.72 -25.81
CA ALA A 99 -27.35 -18.02 -25.63
C ALA A 99 -28.05 -17.16 -24.56
N ASP A 100 -27.28 -16.52 -23.67
CA ASP A 100 -27.72 -15.62 -22.61
C ASP A 100 -27.35 -14.15 -22.88
N VAL A 101 -27.10 -13.80 -24.14
CA VAL A 101 -26.79 -12.41 -24.56
C VAL A 101 -27.83 -11.98 -25.61
N PRO A 102 -28.92 -11.32 -25.21
CA PRO A 102 -29.86 -10.71 -26.13
C PRO A 102 -29.16 -9.67 -27.02
N ALA A 103 -29.53 -9.60 -28.30
CA ALA A 103 -28.86 -8.72 -29.26
C ALA A 103 -29.04 -7.22 -28.95
N ASP A 104 -30.10 -6.86 -28.23
CA ASP A 104 -30.46 -5.51 -27.79
C ASP A 104 -29.95 -5.15 -26.39
N ALA A 105 -29.28 -6.08 -25.70
CA ALA A 105 -28.70 -5.80 -24.39
C ALA A 105 -27.57 -4.76 -24.52
N TRP A 106 -27.47 -3.84 -23.55
CA TRP A 106 -26.47 -2.77 -23.55
C TRP A 106 -25.02 -3.28 -23.63
N TYR A 107 -24.79 -4.52 -23.16
CA TYR A 107 -23.48 -5.16 -23.16
C TYR A 107 -23.20 -6.00 -24.41
N ALA A 108 -24.21 -6.29 -25.24
CA ALA A 108 -24.07 -7.16 -26.40
C ALA A 108 -22.96 -6.72 -27.38
N PRO A 109 -22.79 -5.42 -27.68
CA PRO A 109 -21.68 -4.94 -28.51
C PRO A 109 -20.29 -5.37 -28.00
N PHE A 110 -20.06 -5.27 -26.69
CA PHE A 110 -18.78 -5.60 -26.07
C PHE A 110 -18.55 -7.10 -25.97
N VAL A 111 -19.59 -7.84 -25.58
CA VAL A 111 -19.51 -9.30 -25.40
C VAL A 111 -19.30 -10.01 -26.73
N CYS A 112 -20.06 -9.62 -27.77
CA CYS A 112 -19.92 -10.24 -29.08
C CYS A 112 -18.57 -9.88 -29.74
N ALA A 113 -18.09 -8.65 -29.57
CA ALA A 113 -16.73 -8.28 -29.98
C ALA A 113 -15.66 -9.12 -29.27
N ALA A 114 -15.77 -9.28 -27.95
CA ALA A 114 -14.84 -10.10 -27.17
C ALA A 114 -14.80 -11.56 -27.66
N LYS A 115 -15.96 -12.13 -28.02
CA LYS A 115 -16.04 -13.48 -28.58
C LYS A 115 -15.32 -13.57 -29.92
N ARG A 116 -15.60 -12.66 -30.86
CA ARG A 116 -14.95 -12.64 -32.19
C ARG A 116 -13.44 -12.51 -32.09
N ARG A 117 -12.96 -11.72 -31.12
CA ARG A 117 -11.53 -11.52 -30.84
C ARG A 117 -10.89 -12.67 -30.04
N GLY A 118 -11.64 -13.73 -29.72
CA GLY A 118 -11.13 -14.88 -28.96
C GLY A 118 -10.84 -14.59 -27.49
N MET A 119 -11.31 -13.46 -26.96
CA MET A 119 -11.09 -13.06 -25.56
C MET A 119 -11.91 -13.90 -24.58
N VAL A 120 -13.10 -14.33 -25.02
CA VAL A 120 -14.05 -15.09 -24.22
C VAL A 120 -14.65 -16.23 -25.03
N SER A 121 -14.69 -17.42 -24.44
CA SER A 121 -15.27 -18.63 -25.07
C SER A 121 -16.64 -19.01 -24.51
N GLY A 122 -17.01 -18.47 -23.35
CA GLY A 122 -18.22 -18.82 -22.61
C GLY A 122 -18.15 -20.18 -21.91
N TYR A 123 -19.03 -20.37 -20.94
CA TYR A 123 -19.20 -21.64 -20.23
C TYR A 123 -20.07 -22.57 -21.06
N LYS A 124 -19.57 -23.79 -21.33
CA LYS A 124 -20.35 -24.82 -22.03
C LYS A 124 -21.39 -25.41 -21.09
N VAL A 125 -22.66 -25.30 -21.46
CA VAL A 125 -23.79 -25.91 -20.75
C VAL A 125 -24.58 -26.71 -21.79
N GLY A 126 -24.37 -28.02 -21.81
CA GLY A 126 -24.85 -28.89 -22.88
C GLY A 126 -24.24 -28.50 -24.23
N SER A 127 -25.09 -28.26 -25.24
CA SER A 127 -24.67 -27.80 -26.57
C SER A 127 -24.55 -26.27 -26.70
N ARG A 128 -24.86 -25.51 -25.63
CA ARG A 128 -24.88 -24.04 -25.65
C ARG A 128 -23.66 -23.47 -24.93
N ALA A 129 -23.23 -22.28 -25.36
CA ALA A 129 -22.25 -21.47 -24.65
C ALA A 129 -22.95 -20.28 -23.98
N LEU A 130 -22.68 -20.06 -22.69
CA LEU A 130 -23.19 -18.95 -21.89
C LEU A 130 -22.06 -17.98 -21.51
N PHE A 131 -22.31 -16.68 -21.58
CA PHE A 131 -21.35 -15.67 -21.15
C PHE A 131 -21.41 -15.38 -19.64
N ARG A 132 -22.62 -15.45 -19.05
CA ARG A 132 -22.97 -15.06 -17.69
C ARG A 132 -22.67 -13.58 -17.40
N PRO A 133 -23.37 -12.63 -18.05
CA PRO A 133 -23.05 -11.20 -18.00
C PRO A 133 -23.08 -10.61 -16.59
N GLU A 134 -24.06 -11.01 -15.77
CA GLU A 134 -24.29 -10.48 -14.42
C GLU A 134 -23.43 -11.16 -13.32
N GLN A 135 -22.67 -12.19 -13.67
CA GLN A 135 -21.80 -12.86 -12.70
C GLN A 135 -20.63 -11.93 -12.33
N PRO A 136 -20.29 -11.76 -11.04
CA PRO A 136 -19.07 -11.09 -10.63
C PRO A 136 -17.86 -11.70 -11.32
N ILE A 137 -17.01 -10.85 -11.91
CA ILE A 137 -15.80 -11.31 -12.57
C ILE A 137 -14.68 -11.49 -11.55
N ILE A 138 -13.92 -12.58 -11.67
CA ILE A 138 -12.74 -12.85 -10.84
C ILE A 138 -11.46 -12.28 -11.48
N PHE A 139 -10.41 -12.05 -10.69
CA PHE A 139 -9.13 -11.51 -11.17
C PHE A 139 -8.56 -12.27 -12.37
N ALA A 140 -8.53 -13.59 -12.35
CA ALA A 140 -7.99 -14.41 -13.45
C ALA A 140 -8.71 -14.16 -14.78
N GLU A 141 -10.04 -14.00 -14.74
CA GLU A 141 -10.85 -13.72 -15.93
C GLU A 141 -10.63 -12.29 -16.41
N ALA A 142 -10.59 -11.32 -15.50
CA ALA A 142 -10.30 -9.92 -15.79
C ALA A 142 -8.93 -9.76 -16.46
N ILE A 143 -7.91 -10.45 -15.94
CA ILE A 143 -6.55 -10.49 -16.48
C ILE A 143 -6.53 -11.07 -17.88
N LYS A 144 -7.15 -12.25 -18.10
CA LYS A 144 -7.25 -12.85 -19.44
C LYS A 144 -7.88 -11.89 -20.44
N MET A 145 -9.04 -11.30 -20.10
CA MET A 145 -9.73 -10.37 -20.97
C MET A 145 -8.86 -9.13 -21.28
N ALA A 146 -8.20 -8.55 -20.28
CA ALA A 146 -7.33 -7.39 -20.49
C ALA A 146 -6.09 -7.74 -21.32
N VAL A 147 -5.36 -8.80 -20.98
CA VAL A 147 -4.15 -9.23 -21.70
C VAL A 147 -4.43 -9.44 -23.19
N LEU A 148 -5.52 -10.12 -23.52
CA LEU A 148 -5.92 -10.39 -24.91
C LEU A 148 -6.38 -9.10 -25.62
N ALA A 149 -7.10 -8.21 -24.93
CA ALA A 149 -7.53 -6.93 -25.50
C ALA A 149 -6.36 -6.02 -25.88
N TYR A 150 -5.25 -6.07 -25.13
CA TYR A 150 -4.03 -5.29 -25.40
C TYR A 150 -3.00 -6.05 -26.27
N GLY A 151 -3.49 -6.98 -27.11
CA GLY A 151 -2.73 -7.49 -28.26
C GLY A 151 -1.75 -8.63 -27.96
N ASN A 152 -1.85 -9.27 -26.80
CA ASN A 152 -0.95 -10.35 -26.43
C ASN A 152 -1.54 -11.70 -26.85
N ALA A 153 -0.94 -12.34 -27.84
CA ALA A 153 -1.25 -13.73 -28.15
C ALA A 153 -0.68 -14.63 -27.04
N VAL A 154 -1.57 -15.29 -26.29
CA VAL A 154 -1.20 -16.18 -25.19
C VAL A 154 -1.84 -17.54 -25.43
N THR A 155 -1.04 -18.59 -25.31
CA THR A 155 -1.57 -19.96 -25.25
C THR A 155 -2.04 -20.22 -23.83
N GLU A 156 -3.34 -20.48 -23.68
CA GLU A 156 -3.95 -20.77 -22.39
C GLU A 156 -3.32 -22.01 -21.74
N GLY A 157 -3.16 -21.96 -20.41
CA GLY A 157 -2.66 -23.10 -19.64
C GLY A 157 -3.67 -24.25 -19.60
N ARG A 158 -3.35 -25.30 -18.84
CA ARG A 158 -4.23 -26.49 -18.70
C ARG A 158 -4.77 -26.61 -17.28
N GLY A 159 -5.95 -27.20 -17.15
CA GLY A 159 -6.57 -27.50 -15.86
C GLY A 159 -6.83 -26.25 -15.01
N GLU A 160 -6.55 -26.35 -13.72
CA GLU A 160 -6.76 -25.26 -12.74
C GLU A 160 -5.80 -24.07 -12.93
N GLU A 161 -4.73 -24.25 -13.70
CA GLU A 161 -3.68 -23.25 -13.94
C GLU A 161 -3.83 -22.53 -15.29
N TRP A 162 -5.00 -22.62 -15.94
CA TRP A 162 -5.26 -22.02 -17.25
C TRP A 162 -4.87 -20.53 -17.33
N TYR A 163 -4.99 -19.82 -16.21
CA TYR A 163 -4.75 -18.38 -16.11
C TYR A 163 -3.27 -17.99 -16.02
N LYS A 164 -2.37 -18.91 -15.60
CA LYS A 164 -0.96 -18.61 -15.31
C LYS A 164 -0.23 -17.89 -16.45
N PRO A 165 -0.34 -18.33 -17.73
CA PRO A 165 0.33 -17.63 -18.83
C PRO A 165 -0.10 -16.17 -19.01
N TYR A 166 -1.31 -15.80 -18.61
CA TYR A 166 -1.76 -14.41 -18.64
C TYR A 166 -1.18 -13.60 -17.47
N VAL A 167 -1.03 -14.21 -16.30
CA VAL A 167 -0.33 -13.62 -15.15
C VAL A 167 1.15 -13.36 -15.48
N ASP A 168 1.81 -14.31 -16.16
CA ASP A 168 3.21 -14.15 -16.58
C ASP A 168 3.39 -12.93 -17.52
N VAL A 169 2.38 -12.60 -18.33
CA VAL A 169 2.39 -11.37 -19.14
C VAL A 169 2.35 -10.12 -18.27
N LEU A 170 1.52 -10.09 -17.22
CA LEU A 170 1.47 -8.97 -16.28
C LEU A 170 2.82 -8.77 -15.58
N ASP A 171 3.40 -9.85 -15.04
CA ASP A 171 4.64 -9.80 -14.28
C ASP A 171 5.84 -9.43 -15.17
N SER A 172 5.97 -10.05 -16.34
CA SER A 172 7.06 -9.75 -17.29
C SER A 172 7.02 -8.31 -17.81
N ARG A 173 5.82 -7.71 -17.89
CA ARG A 173 5.61 -6.32 -18.30
C ARG A 173 5.48 -5.33 -17.15
N LYS A 174 5.54 -5.82 -15.90
CA LYS A 174 5.38 -5.01 -14.68
C LYS A 174 4.10 -4.17 -14.68
N ILE A 175 3.01 -4.73 -15.20
CA ILE A 175 1.70 -4.05 -15.27
C ILE A 175 1.04 -4.06 -13.89
N LEU A 176 0.88 -5.25 -13.32
CA LEU A 176 0.33 -5.47 -11.99
C LEU A 176 0.95 -6.74 -11.43
N ALA A 177 1.67 -6.63 -10.33
CA ALA A 177 2.41 -7.75 -9.77
C ALA A 177 1.47 -8.82 -9.20
N SER A 178 1.77 -10.09 -9.48
CA SER A 178 0.97 -11.24 -9.03
C SER A 178 0.80 -11.37 -7.52
N TRP A 179 1.75 -10.86 -6.74
CA TRP A 179 1.62 -10.78 -5.29
C TRP A 179 0.50 -9.84 -4.83
N SER A 180 0.02 -8.91 -5.67
CA SER A 180 -0.93 -7.89 -5.21
C SER A 180 -2.40 -8.33 -5.23
N TYR A 181 -2.71 -9.53 -5.73
CA TYR A 181 -4.09 -10.00 -5.90
C TYR A 181 -4.24 -11.51 -5.71
N VAL A 182 -5.50 -11.93 -5.58
CA VAL A 182 -5.88 -13.34 -5.52
C VAL A 182 -6.62 -13.70 -6.81
N PRO A 183 -6.12 -14.64 -7.64
CA PRO A 183 -6.69 -14.91 -8.96
C PRO A 183 -8.18 -15.28 -8.98
N TRP A 184 -8.68 -15.91 -7.92
CA TRP A 184 -10.06 -16.39 -7.83
C TRP A 184 -11.01 -15.44 -7.09
N ASP A 185 -10.51 -14.36 -6.51
CA ASP A 185 -11.38 -13.40 -5.83
C ASP A 185 -12.08 -12.51 -6.85
N PRO A 186 -13.35 -12.10 -6.59
CA PRO A 186 -14.01 -11.06 -7.36
C PRO A 186 -13.20 -9.75 -7.35
N ILE A 187 -13.20 -9.05 -8.48
CA ILE A 187 -12.54 -7.74 -8.59
C ILE A 187 -13.50 -6.61 -8.23
N THR A 188 -13.07 -5.70 -7.35
CA THR A 188 -13.81 -4.47 -7.05
C THR A 188 -13.69 -3.47 -8.20
N ARG A 189 -14.62 -2.53 -8.30
CA ARG A 189 -14.65 -1.55 -9.39
C ARG A 189 -13.40 -0.68 -9.44
N GLU A 190 -12.88 -0.24 -8.29
CA GLU A 190 -11.66 0.56 -8.24
C GLU A 190 -10.43 -0.23 -8.71
N ARG A 191 -10.36 -1.52 -8.37
CA ARG A 191 -9.27 -2.41 -8.83
C ARG A 191 -9.39 -2.76 -10.30
N ALA A 192 -10.61 -2.91 -10.82
CA ALA A 192 -10.86 -3.08 -12.25
C ALA A 192 -10.42 -1.84 -13.04
N ALA A 193 -10.74 -0.64 -12.55
CA ALA A 193 -10.27 0.60 -13.13
C ALA A 193 -8.74 0.71 -13.09
N ASP A 194 -8.13 0.36 -11.97
CA ASP A 194 -6.66 0.38 -11.82
C ASP A 194 -5.97 -0.58 -12.79
N LEU A 195 -6.44 -1.83 -12.91
CA LEU A 195 -5.90 -2.80 -13.86
C LEU A 195 -5.94 -2.25 -15.30
N ILE A 196 -7.06 -1.68 -15.72
CA ILE A 196 -7.20 -1.14 -17.07
C ILE A 196 -6.37 0.13 -17.27
N ALA A 197 -6.32 1.03 -16.29
CA ALA A 197 -5.47 2.22 -16.36
C ALA A 197 -3.99 1.84 -16.54
N ARG A 198 -3.52 0.82 -15.82
CA ARG A 198 -2.15 0.28 -15.98
C ARG A 198 -1.89 -0.25 -17.38
N PHE A 199 -2.83 -1.00 -17.97
CA PHE A 199 -2.71 -1.46 -19.35
C PHE A 199 -2.66 -0.31 -20.36
N VAL A 200 -3.54 0.68 -20.22
CA VAL A 200 -3.57 1.85 -21.12
C VAL A 200 -2.25 2.62 -21.02
N ARG A 201 -1.78 2.93 -19.81
CA ARG A 201 -0.52 3.66 -19.59
C ARG A 201 0.70 2.87 -20.07
N HIS A 202 0.71 1.55 -19.91
CA HIS A 202 1.78 0.73 -20.48
C HIS A 202 1.81 0.80 -22.01
N ASP A 203 0.65 0.77 -22.68
CA ASP A 203 0.54 0.84 -24.14
C ASP A 203 0.93 2.23 -24.70
N GLU A 204 0.51 3.29 -24.01
CA GLU A 204 0.71 4.69 -24.46
C GLU A 204 2.05 5.29 -24.02
N ASP A 205 2.37 5.20 -22.72
CA ASP A 205 3.49 5.92 -22.13
C ASP A 205 4.79 5.10 -22.21
N ARG A 206 4.69 3.79 -22.52
CA ARG A 206 5.78 2.80 -22.40
C ARG A 206 6.45 2.84 -21.02
N VAL A 207 5.73 3.32 -19.99
CA VAL A 207 6.24 3.44 -18.62
C VAL A 207 6.17 2.08 -17.93
N ILE A 208 7.25 1.83 -17.22
CA ILE A 208 7.77 0.59 -16.67
C ILE A 208 7.85 0.88 -15.14
N PRO A 209 7.88 -0.14 -14.28
CA PRO A 209 7.16 -0.32 -12.98
C PRO A 209 5.96 0.54 -12.52
N ASN A 210 5.27 0.05 -11.47
CA ASN A 210 4.32 0.82 -10.64
C ASN A 210 5.08 1.90 -9.86
N LEU A 211 5.26 3.05 -10.49
CA LEU A 211 6.06 4.16 -9.96
C LEU A 211 5.18 5.26 -9.38
N SER A 212 5.72 5.98 -8.40
CA SER A 212 5.02 7.12 -7.83
C SER A 212 4.89 8.30 -8.80
N PRO A 213 3.91 9.20 -8.58
CA PRO A 213 3.76 10.42 -9.37
C PRO A 213 4.96 11.36 -9.37
N GLY A 214 5.85 11.26 -8.39
CA GLY A 214 7.10 12.02 -8.28
C GLY A 214 8.21 11.50 -9.18
N CYS A 215 8.12 10.27 -9.70
CA CYS A 215 9.11 9.75 -10.65
C CYS A 215 9.15 10.57 -11.94
N GLY A 216 10.36 10.83 -12.44
CA GLY A 216 10.63 11.68 -13.60
C GLY A 216 10.46 13.18 -13.34
N LYS A 217 10.05 13.61 -12.14
CA LYS A 217 9.89 15.01 -11.76
C LYS A 217 11.03 15.47 -10.86
N THR A 218 11.23 16.79 -10.78
CA THR A 218 12.16 17.37 -9.81
C THR A 218 11.69 17.05 -8.39
N GLU A 219 12.55 16.41 -7.60
CA GLU A 219 12.24 16.11 -6.20
C GLU A 219 12.01 17.39 -5.41
N ARG A 220 11.04 17.33 -4.50
CA ARG A 220 10.73 18.41 -3.56
C ARG A 220 10.86 17.91 -2.13
N SER A 221 11.11 18.83 -1.21
CA SER A 221 10.97 18.51 0.21
C SER A 221 9.50 18.20 0.52
N PRO A 222 9.18 17.05 1.11
CA PRO A 222 7.82 16.76 1.54
C PRO A 222 7.43 17.60 2.76
N SER A 223 6.14 17.89 2.88
CA SER A 223 5.55 18.38 4.12
C SER A 223 5.62 17.28 5.17
N LEU A 224 6.19 17.60 6.33
CA LEU A 224 6.26 16.72 7.49
C LEU A 224 5.06 16.88 8.43
N VAL A 225 4.12 17.75 8.05
CA VAL A 225 2.88 18.06 8.76
C VAL A 225 1.72 17.92 7.77
N LEU A 226 0.75 17.08 8.12
CA LEU A 226 -0.38 16.72 7.27
C LEU A 226 -1.69 16.98 8.00
N SER A 227 -2.73 17.39 7.26
CA SER A 227 -4.10 17.46 7.79
C SER A 227 -4.85 16.19 7.42
N VAL A 228 -5.17 15.36 8.40
CA VAL A 228 -5.84 14.07 8.22
C VAL A 228 -7.09 14.04 9.11
N GLY A 229 -8.26 13.91 8.51
CA GLY A 229 -9.53 13.89 9.25
C GLY A 229 -9.77 15.17 10.07
N GLY A 230 -9.30 16.33 9.58
CA GLY A 230 -9.41 17.62 10.27
C GLY A 230 -8.44 17.79 11.44
N ARG A 231 -7.45 16.90 11.60
CA ARG A 231 -6.43 16.96 12.64
C ARG A 231 -5.05 17.09 12.01
N GLU A 232 -4.19 17.87 12.65
CA GLU A 232 -2.77 17.93 12.28
C GLU A 232 -2.07 16.64 12.73
N ARG A 233 -1.28 16.07 11.83
CA ARG A 233 -0.47 14.85 12.00
C ARG A 233 0.95 15.13 11.56
N THR A 234 1.92 14.58 12.29
CA THR A 234 3.33 14.82 12.00
C THR A 234 4.08 13.51 11.82
N TYR A 235 5.17 13.54 11.07
CA TYR A 235 6.06 12.39 10.91
C TYR A 235 7.50 12.83 10.70
N LEU A 236 8.45 11.97 11.04
CA LEU A 236 9.84 12.14 10.67
C LEU A 236 10.12 11.38 9.38
N LEU A 237 11.03 11.90 8.55
CA LEU A 237 11.42 11.26 7.30
C LEU A 237 12.93 11.09 7.21
N THR A 238 13.35 9.88 6.90
CA THR A 238 14.70 9.56 6.42
C THR A 238 14.68 9.46 4.91
N GLN A 239 15.56 10.22 4.27
CA GLN A 239 15.76 10.22 2.82
C GLN A 239 16.60 9.00 2.40
N ALA A 240 16.26 8.38 1.27
CA ALA A 240 17.10 7.33 0.70
C ALA A 240 18.41 7.93 0.17
N ARG A 241 19.55 7.31 0.50
CA ARG A 241 20.91 7.86 0.24
C ARG A 241 21.21 8.15 -1.23
N ASN A 242 20.52 7.47 -2.15
CA ASN A 242 20.70 7.61 -3.60
C ASN A 242 19.35 7.84 -4.32
N ALA A 243 18.37 8.44 -3.64
CA ALA A 243 17.13 8.83 -4.27
C ALA A 243 17.43 9.75 -5.48
N SER A 244 16.73 9.50 -6.57
CA SER A 244 16.70 10.41 -7.70
C SER A 244 15.39 10.25 -8.45
N ALA A 245 15.02 11.27 -9.21
CA ALA A 245 13.83 11.26 -10.06
C ALA A 245 13.74 10.04 -11.00
N GLY A 246 14.88 9.45 -11.40
CA GLY A 246 14.93 8.31 -12.32
C GLY A 246 15.18 6.95 -11.65
N THR A 247 15.46 6.92 -10.35
CA THR A 247 15.78 5.67 -9.62
C THR A 247 14.80 5.49 -8.48
N PRO A 248 13.79 4.61 -8.64
CA PRO A 248 12.77 4.43 -7.62
C PRO A 248 13.35 3.76 -6.38
N SER A 249 13.08 4.36 -5.22
CA SER A 249 13.52 3.80 -3.93
C SER A 249 12.33 3.19 -3.18
N PRO A 250 12.53 2.09 -2.42
CA PRO A 250 11.47 1.54 -1.59
C PRO A 250 11.08 2.46 -0.42
N LEU A 251 9.92 2.20 0.20
CA LEU A 251 9.41 2.95 1.35
C LEU A 251 9.15 2.01 2.54
N ILE A 252 9.62 2.38 3.73
CA ILE A 252 9.19 1.80 5.01
C ILE A 252 8.38 2.85 5.77
N VAL A 253 7.21 2.47 6.29
CA VAL A 253 6.48 3.25 7.30
C VAL A 253 6.59 2.53 8.65
N ALA A 254 7.22 3.18 9.62
CA ALA A 254 7.61 2.58 10.90
C ALA A 254 6.82 3.18 12.07
N PHE A 255 5.98 2.36 12.70
CA PHE A 255 5.04 2.76 13.74
C PHE A 255 5.58 2.47 15.15
N HIS A 256 5.54 3.48 16.02
CA HIS A 256 5.98 3.34 17.41
C HIS A 256 4.95 2.67 18.32
N GLY A 257 5.42 2.20 19.48
CA GLY A 257 4.57 1.65 20.54
C GLY A 257 3.86 2.71 21.38
N ARG A 258 3.14 2.26 22.41
CA ARG A 258 2.29 3.11 23.27
C ARG A 258 3.07 4.15 24.10
N THR A 259 4.34 3.90 24.38
CA THR A 259 5.14 4.68 25.35
C THR A 259 6.34 5.38 24.74
N ASN A 260 6.52 5.28 23.43
CA ASN A 260 7.63 5.92 22.72
C ASN A 260 7.10 6.91 21.70
N SER A 261 7.81 8.03 21.50
CA SER A 261 7.57 8.92 20.36
C SER A 261 8.20 8.36 19.08
N ASN A 262 7.82 8.93 17.93
CA ASN A 262 8.47 8.65 16.64
C ASN A 262 10.00 8.86 16.66
N ALA A 263 10.49 9.86 17.39
CA ALA A 263 11.92 10.16 17.53
C ALA A 263 12.67 9.06 18.30
N GLN A 264 12.07 8.55 19.37
CA GLN A 264 12.67 7.47 20.17
C GLN A 264 12.75 6.18 19.36
N VAL A 265 11.69 5.80 18.63
CA VAL A 265 11.74 4.58 17.82
C VAL A 265 12.68 4.69 16.64
N ARG A 266 12.81 5.87 16.02
CA ARG A 266 13.81 6.11 14.96
C ARG A 266 15.22 5.77 15.43
N GLU A 267 15.55 6.09 16.69
CA GLU A 267 16.85 5.78 17.27
C GLU A 267 17.05 4.28 17.48
N TYR A 268 16.13 3.59 18.18
CA TYR A 268 16.34 2.21 18.59
C TYR A 268 15.94 1.15 17.54
N PHE A 269 15.04 1.47 16.60
CA PHE A 269 14.72 0.56 15.50
C PHE A 269 15.94 0.32 14.62
N GLY A 270 16.84 1.30 14.48
CA GLY A 270 18.06 1.16 13.69
C GLY A 270 17.85 1.11 12.17
N LEU A 271 16.62 1.34 11.69
CA LEU A 271 16.28 1.27 10.26
C LEU A 271 17.04 2.30 9.42
N ASP A 272 17.30 3.50 9.93
CA ASP A 272 18.09 4.53 9.21
C ASP A 272 19.48 4.02 8.82
N ARG A 273 20.08 3.14 9.63
CA ARG A 273 21.38 2.51 9.33
C ARG A 273 21.23 1.28 8.44
N ALA A 274 20.27 0.41 8.74
CA ALA A 274 20.10 -0.86 8.05
C ALA A 274 19.51 -0.71 6.63
N ALA A 275 18.65 0.28 6.43
CA ALA A 275 17.83 0.48 5.24
C ALA A 275 18.21 1.77 4.48
N SER A 276 19.50 2.08 4.34
CA SER A 276 19.93 3.38 3.78
C SER A 276 19.47 3.66 2.33
N ALA A 277 19.01 2.65 1.60
CA ALA A 277 18.43 2.77 0.26
C ALA A 277 16.91 3.01 0.26
N TYR A 278 16.29 3.11 1.43
CA TYR A 278 14.85 3.25 1.61
C TYR A 278 14.50 4.66 2.07
N PHE A 279 13.36 5.17 1.62
CA PHE A 279 12.66 6.19 2.38
C PHE A 279 12.10 5.55 3.65
N ILE A 280 12.19 6.25 4.78
CA ILE A 280 11.65 5.74 6.05
C ILE A 280 10.84 6.83 6.73
N ALA A 281 9.53 6.64 6.78
CA ALA A 281 8.61 7.51 7.50
C ALA A 281 8.39 6.96 8.91
N TYR A 282 8.46 7.83 9.92
CA TYR A 282 8.12 7.54 11.30
C TYR A 282 6.96 8.45 11.73
N PRO A 283 5.70 8.00 11.52
CA PRO A 283 4.52 8.77 11.92
C PRO A 283 4.47 8.94 13.45
N ASP A 284 3.91 10.06 13.92
CA ASP A 284 3.62 10.29 15.33
C ASP A 284 2.16 9.91 15.62
N GLY A 285 1.97 8.97 16.53
CA GLY A 285 0.68 8.54 17.01
C GLY A 285 0.02 9.64 17.85
N VAL A 286 -1.28 9.50 18.10
CA VAL A 286 -2.03 10.50 18.85
C VAL A 286 -1.71 10.36 20.34
N LEU A 287 -1.15 11.41 20.95
CA LEU A 287 -0.92 11.47 22.38
C LEU A 287 -2.25 11.66 23.12
N SER A 288 -2.59 10.69 23.97
CA SER A 288 -3.76 10.74 24.85
C SER A 288 -3.47 11.56 26.11
N GLY A 289 -4.52 12.04 26.80
CA GLY A 289 -4.38 12.85 28.01
C GLY A 289 -3.65 12.16 29.18
N ASN A 290 -3.51 10.84 29.15
CA ASN A 290 -2.73 10.06 30.12
C ASN A 290 -1.24 9.90 29.73
N GLY A 291 -0.78 10.58 28.67
CA GLY A 291 0.61 10.51 28.19
C GLY A 291 0.94 9.27 27.35
N SER A 292 -0.05 8.43 27.03
CA SER A 292 0.13 7.27 26.16
C SER A 292 -0.27 7.57 24.72
N TYR A 293 0.42 6.96 23.76
CA TYR A 293 0.11 7.08 22.35
C TYR A 293 -0.96 6.08 21.92
N SER A 294 -1.75 6.47 20.91
CA SER A 294 -2.72 5.61 20.28
C SER A 294 -2.65 5.65 18.75
N TRP A 295 -2.92 4.50 18.13
CA TRP A 295 -3.18 4.32 16.70
C TRP A 295 -4.66 4.00 16.41
N SER A 296 -5.54 4.34 17.37
CA SER A 296 -6.99 4.20 17.28
C SER A 296 -7.68 5.14 18.27
N ASP A 297 -8.80 5.75 17.90
CA ASP A 297 -9.66 6.46 18.84
C ASP A 297 -10.79 5.53 19.34
N PRO A 298 -11.23 5.60 20.61
CA PRO A 298 -12.34 4.80 21.14
C PRO A 298 -13.66 4.80 20.33
N GLY A 299 -13.86 5.77 19.44
CA GLY A 299 -15.03 5.83 18.54
C GLY A 299 -14.89 5.18 17.17
N ASP A 300 -13.72 4.64 16.82
CA ASP A 300 -13.44 4.20 15.44
C ASP A 300 -13.95 2.77 15.15
N PRO A 301 -14.66 2.54 14.03
CA PRO A 301 -14.96 1.19 13.56
C PRO A 301 -13.66 0.43 13.25
N ALA A 302 -13.58 -0.86 13.62
CA ALA A 302 -12.36 -1.67 13.47
C ALA A 302 -11.83 -1.80 12.02
N GLN A 303 -12.70 -1.63 11.01
CA GLN A 303 -12.32 -1.66 9.59
C GLN A 303 -12.01 -0.27 9.00
N GLU A 304 -12.25 0.80 9.76
CA GLU A 304 -12.06 2.20 9.38
C GLU A 304 -11.30 2.97 10.47
N LEU A 305 -10.27 2.35 11.06
CA LEU A 305 -9.38 3.05 11.97
C LEU A 305 -8.84 4.29 11.24
N ARG A 306 -9.09 5.49 11.79
CA ARG A 306 -8.77 6.76 11.12
C ARG A 306 -7.30 6.87 10.72
N ASP A 307 -6.42 6.16 11.41
CA ASP A 307 -4.99 6.20 11.18
C ASP A 307 -4.55 5.48 9.88
N PHE A 308 -5.43 4.70 9.23
CA PHE A 308 -5.18 4.24 7.86
C PHE A 308 -5.12 5.43 6.88
N ALA A 309 -5.93 6.46 7.10
CA ALA A 309 -5.88 7.67 6.29
C ALA A 309 -4.59 8.47 6.52
N GLU A 310 -3.96 8.35 7.69
CA GLU A 310 -2.64 8.92 7.94
C GLU A 310 -1.56 8.17 7.15
N PHE A 311 -1.56 6.83 7.20
CA PHE A 311 -0.69 6.01 6.35
C PHE A 311 -0.85 6.40 4.88
N ASP A 312 -2.08 6.44 4.37
CA ASP A 312 -2.36 6.80 2.98
C ASP A 312 -1.86 8.22 2.64
N ALA A 313 -2.05 9.19 3.55
CA ALA A 313 -1.62 10.57 3.35
C ALA A 313 -0.09 10.70 3.34
N ILE A 314 0.62 9.99 4.22
CA ILE A 314 2.09 9.98 4.27
C ILE A 314 2.65 9.34 3.00
N VAL A 315 2.13 8.18 2.59
CA VAL A 315 2.59 7.54 1.36
C VAL A 315 2.33 8.44 0.15
N ARG A 316 1.14 9.06 0.06
CA ARG A 316 0.84 10.02 -1.01
C ARG A 316 1.81 11.20 -1.04
N GLU A 317 2.06 11.84 0.10
CA GLU A 317 2.94 13.01 0.18
C GLU A 317 4.38 12.66 -0.24
N ILE A 318 4.88 11.50 0.18
CA ILE A 318 6.20 11.00 -0.24
C ILE A 318 6.18 10.65 -1.73
N ALA A 319 5.13 9.98 -2.21
CA ALA A 319 4.98 9.58 -3.60
C ALA A 319 4.89 10.77 -4.57
N GLU A 320 4.27 11.87 -4.16
CA GLU A 320 4.22 13.11 -4.94
C GLU A 320 5.52 13.91 -4.89
N SER A 321 6.33 13.74 -3.83
CA SER A 321 7.54 14.52 -3.60
C SER A 321 8.81 13.87 -4.14
N ALA A 322 8.83 12.55 -4.24
CA ALA A 322 9.99 11.76 -4.65
C ALA A 322 9.61 10.54 -5.47
N CYS A 323 10.61 9.96 -6.14
CA CYS A 323 10.44 8.72 -6.91
C CYS A 323 10.52 7.50 -5.99
N ILE A 324 9.36 6.90 -5.69
CA ILE A 324 9.27 5.67 -4.91
C ILE A 324 8.75 4.51 -5.75
N ASP A 325 9.26 3.31 -5.44
CA ASP A 325 8.75 2.05 -5.98
C ASP A 325 7.48 1.67 -5.23
N MET A 326 6.32 1.83 -5.87
CA MET A 326 5.02 1.58 -5.25
C MET A 326 4.75 0.09 -5.02
N ASP A 327 5.51 -0.80 -5.67
CA ASP A 327 5.46 -2.24 -5.39
C ASP A 327 6.34 -2.63 -4.20
N ARG A 328 7.04 -1.68 -3.59
CA ARG A 328 7.98 -1.89 -2.46
C ARG A 328 7.70 -0.96 -1.30
N ILE A 329 6.43 -0.93 -0.90
CA ILE A 329 5.97 -0.27 0.34
C ILE A 329 5.87 -1.32 1.45
N PHE A 330 6.59 -1.08 2.53
CA PHE A 330 6.66 -1.96 3.69
C PHE A 330 6.22 -1.24 4.95
N VAL A 331 5.73 -2.00 5.92
CA VAL A 331 5.37 -1.47 7.24
C VAL A 331 6.12 -2.19 8.35
N VAL A 332 6.58 -1.43 9.33
CA VAL A 332 7.30 -1.94 10.51
C VAL A 332 6.63 -1.43 11.78
N GLY A 333 6.66 -2.22 12.85
CA GLY A 333 6.20 -1.73 14.14
C GLY A 333 6.67 -2.56 15.32
N HIS A 334 6.61 -1.94 16.50
CA HIS A 334 6.88 -2.58 17.79
C HIS A 334 5.72 -2.31 18.75
N SER A 335 5.32 -3.31 19.54
CA SER A 335 4.24 -3.16 20.54
C SER A 335 2.94 -2.71 19.88
N LEU A 336 2.26 -1.68 20.40
CA LEU A 336 1.07 -1.09 19.76
C LEU A 336 1.29 -0.72 18.28
N GLY A 337 2.50 -0.31 17.90
CA GLY A 337 2.85 -0.05 16.50
C GLY A 337 2.91 -1.31 15.64
N ALA A 338 3.28 -2.46 16.22
CA ALA A 338 3.20 -3.76 15.54
C ALA A 338 1.75 -4.16 15.29
N TRP A 339 0.87 -3.93 16.27
CA TRP A 339 -0.57 -4.14 16.08
C TRP A 339 -1.13 -3.31 14.93
N PHE A 340 -0.75 -2.04 14.88
CA PHE A 340 -1.19 -1.14 13.82
C PHE A 340 -0.58 -1.48 12.46
N ALA A 341 0.72 -1.80 12.39
CA ALA A 341 1.39 -2.22 11.16
C ALA A 341 0.71 -3.45 10.53
N ASN A 342 0.33 -4.44 11.34
CA ASN A 342 -0.40 -5.62 10.86
C ASN A 342 -1.81 -5.26 10.37
N ALA A 343 -2.51 -4.35 11.05
CA ALA A 343 -3.79 -3.84 10.61
C ALA A 343 -3.70 -3.09 9.27
N VAL A 344 -2.69 -2.23 9.10
CA VAL A 344 -2.42 -1.54 7.82
C VAL A 344 -2.15 -2.55 6.70
N ALA A 345 -1.26 -3.52 6.92
CA ALA A 345 -0.95 -4.55 5.93
C ALA A 345 -2.18 -5.41 5.56
N CYS A 346 -3.13 -5.60 6.48
CA CYS A 346 -4.38 -6.30 6.23
C CYS A 346 -5.40 -5.42 5.45
N ALA A 347 -5.56 -4.16 5.87
CA ALA A 347 -6.50 -3.19 5.28
C ALA A 347 -6.03 -2.59 3.94
N ARG A 348 -4.74 -2.72 3.62
CA ARG A 348 -4.09 -2.25 2.39
C ARG A 348 -3.37 -3.40 1.69
N GLY A 349 -3.96 -4.58 1.72
CA GLY A 349 -3.50 -5.75 0.97
C GLY A 349 -3.48 -5.43 -0.53
N GLY A 350 -2.40 -5.83 -1.21
CA GLY A 350 -2.14 -5.42 -2.61
C GLY A 350 -1.52 -4.03 -2.80
N ILE A 351 -1.33 -3.25 -1.72
CA ILE A 351 -0.55 -2.01 -1.71
C ILE A 351 0.71 -2.20 -0.84
N VAL A 352 0.55 -2.77 0.35
CA VAL A 352 1.67 -3.08 1.25
C VAL A 352 2.28 -4.43 0.86
N ARG A 353 3.50 -4.39 0.31
CA ARG A 353 4.26 -5.56 -0.14
C ARG A 353 4.57 -6.52 1.00
N GLY A 354 4.85 -5.99 2.19
CA GLY A 354 5.05 -6.80 3.37
C GLY A 354 5.11 -6.02 4.69
N SER A 355 4.85 -6.73 5.78
CA SER A 355 5.02 -6.25 7.15
C SER A 355 6.17 -6.96 7.86
N ALA A 356 6.84 -6.24 8.76
CA ALA A 356 7.74 -6.85 9.73
C ALA A 356 7.51 -6.27 11.13
N THR A 357 7.15 -7.11 12.10
CA THR A 357 6.62 -6.64 13.39
C THR A 357 7.31 -7.31 14.57
N VAL A 358 7.42 -6.58 15.68
CA VAL A 358 7.96 -7.07 16.96
C VAL A 358 6.91 -6.93 18.06
N GLY A 359 6.58 -8.03 18.74
CA GLY A 359 5.72 -7.99 19.93
C GLY A 359 4.34 -7.37 19.68
N GLY A 360 3.64 -7.85 18.65
CA GLY A 360 2.26 -7.46 18.35
C GLY A 360 1.51 -8.48 17.51
N SER A 361 0.23 -8.22 17.27
CA SER A 361 -0.69 -9.11 16.53
C SER A 361 -1.61 -8.27 15.63
N THR A 362 -2.85 -8.70 15.37
CA THR A 362 -3.88 -7.92 14.71
C THR A 362 -5.25 -8.28 15.29
N THR A 363 -6.19 -7.35 15.23
CA THR A 363 -7.62 -7.63 15.48
C THR A 363 -8.39 -7.86 14.19
N MET A 364 -7.78 -7.58 13.03
CA MET A 364 -8.40 -7.77 11.72
C MET A 364 -8.30 -9.21 11.25
N GLN A 365 -9.43 -9.79 10.83
CA GLN A 365 -9.50 -11.15 10.30
C GLN A 365 -9.69 -11.18 8.78
N ASN A 366 -10.35 -10.16 8.20
CA ASN A 366 -10.69 -10.12 6.78
C ASN A 366 -9.79 -9.13 6.04
N CYS A 367 -8.63 -9.61 5.57
CA CYS A 367 -7.69 -8.80 4.82
C CYS A 367 -8.12 -8.59 3.36
N THR A 368 -7.74 -7.46 2.79
CA THR A 368 -8.15 -6.99 1.46
C THR A 368 -7.29 -7.54 0.32
N GLY A 369 -6.21 -8.25 0.66
CA GLY A 369 -5.30 -8.92 -0.26
C GLY A 369 -4.10 -9.48 0.50
N PRO A 370 -3.29 -10.34 -0.14
CA PRO A 370 -2.08 -10.94 0.43
C PRO A 370 -1.01 -9.88 0.76
N SER A 371 -0.19 -10.18 1.78
CA SER A 371 1.01 -9.44 2.14
C SER A 371 2.04 -10.37 2.77
N ALA A 372 3.31 -10.21 2.41
CA ALA A 372 4.40 -10.94 3.05
C ALA A 372 4.54 -10.52 4.52
N ALA A 373 4.85 -11.46 5.41
CA ALA A 373 4.88 -11.15 6.85
C ALA A 373 6.10 -11.75 7.55
N MET A 374 6.84 -10.91 8.28
CA MET A 374 7.81 -11.32 9.29
C MET A 374 7.27 -10.96 10.67
N ILE A 375 7.07 -11.95 11.52
CA ILE A 375 6.47 -11.80 12.85
C ILE A 375 7.51 -12.22 13.88
N ILE A 376 8.00 -11.26 14.64
CA ILE A 376 9.02 -11.42 15.67
C ILE A 376 8.36 -11.26 17.03
N ASN A 377 8.57 -12.20 17.93
CA ASN A 377 8.00 -12.12 19.27
C ASN A 377 8.86 -12.88 20.28
N ASN A 378 8.73 -12.54 21.57
CA ASN A 378 9.32 -13.32 22.65
C ASN A 378 8.23 -14.17 23.33
N PRO A 379 8.41 -15.49 23.49
CA PRO A 379 7.43 -16.32 24.22
C PRO A 379 7.19 -15.91 25.68
N LYS A 380 8.12 -15.18 26.30
CA LYS A 380 8.03 -14.66 27.67
C LYS A 380 7.48 -13.22 27.74
N ASP A 381 7.09 -12.65 26.61
CA ASP A 381 6.48 -11.32 26.55
C ASP A 381 5.09 -11.31 27.19
N ALA A 382 4.97 -10.65 28.34
CA ALA A 382 3.72 -10.51 29.07
C ALA A 382 2.81 -9.38 28.52
N LEU A 383 3.33 -8.50 27.66
CA LEU A 383 2.59 -7.38 27.08
C LEU A 383 1.99 -7.74 25.71
N SER A 384 2.65 -8.63 24.97
CA SER A 384 2.16 -9.22 23.74
C SER A 384 2.41 -10.72 23.73
N SER A 385 1.39 -11.50 24.15
CA SER A 385 1.57 -12.94 24.39
C SER A 385 1.93 -13.71 23.12
N GLN A 386 2.66 -14.82 23.29
CA GLN A 386 2.96 -15.81 22.25
C GLN A 386 1.70 -16.20 21.46
N VAL A 387 0.58 -16.44 22.15
CA VAL A 387 -0.69 -16.84 21.54
C VAL A 387 -1.19 -15.82 20.53
N THR A 388 -1.06 -14.52 20.84
CA THR A 388 -1.48 -13.47 19.90
C THR A 388 -0.55 -13.39 18.67
N ALA A 389 0.76 -13.61 18.85
CA ALA A 389 1.70 -13.65 17.72
C ALA A 389 1.45 -14.88 16.83
N GLU A 390 1.11 -16.03 17.41
CA GLU A 390 0.73 -17.25 16.68
C GLU A 390 -0.58 -17.07 15.91
N ALA A 391 -1.58 -16.41 16.49
CA ALA A 391 -2.82 -16.07 15.78
C ALA A 391 -2.55 -15.18 14.56
N MET A 392 -1.69 -14.16 14.70
CA MET A 392 -1.27 -13.31 13.57
C MET A 392 -0.56 -14.12 12.47
N ARG A 393 0.32 -15.04 12.88
CA ARG A 393 1.00 -15.95 11.95
C ARG A 393 -0.02 -16.79 11.19
N ASP A 394 -0.98 -17.39 11.87
CA ASP A 394 -1.95 -18.29 11.25
C ASP A 394 -2.84 -17.56 10.25
N ILE A 395 -3.26 -16.31 10.55
CA ILE A 395 -3.94 -15.42 9.59
C ILE A 395 -3.10 -15.27 8.32
N ARG A 396 -1.79 -15.00 8.43
CA ARG A 396 -0.91 -14.83 7.27
C ARG A 396 -0.64 -16.13 6.52
N LEU A 397 -0.61 -17.27 7.20
CA LEU A 397 -0.46 -18.57 6.54
C LEU A 397 -1.69 -18.90 5.68
N GLU A 398 -2.89 -18.63 6.18
CA GLU A 398 -4.13 -18.79 5.42
C GLU A 398 -4.18 -17.81 4.24
N GLU A 399 -3.93 -16.53 4.51
CA GLU A 399 -3.91 -15.46 3.50
C GLU A 399 -2.88 -15.70 2.40
N ASN A 400 -1.75 -16.35 2.69
CA ASN A 400 -0.71 -16.65 1.70
C ASN A 400 -0.73 -18.08 1.17
N ALA A 401 -1.73 -18.88 1.59
CA ALA A 401 -1.90 -20.29 1.24
C ALA A 401 -0.60 -21.10 1.46
N CYS A 402 0.00 -20.92 2.63
CA CYS A 402 1.21 -21.62 3.06
C CYS A 402 0.90 -23.00 3.63
N THR A 403 1.87 -23.91 3.54
CA THR A 403 1.85 -25.17 4.30
C THR A 403 2.43 -24.95 5.69
N THR A 404 2.25 -25.91 6.59
CA THR A 404 2.83 -25.88 7.95
C THR A 404 4.31 -26.32 7.99
N THR A 405 4.88 -26.75 6.85
CA THR A 405 6.28 -27.15 6.78
C THR A 405 7.17 -25.91 6.90
N THR A 406 8.20 -25.99 7.73
CA THR A 406 9.11 -24.86 7.97
C THR A 406 10.55 -25.20 7.63
N ARG A 407 11.31 -24.16 7.30
CA ARG A 407 12.78 -24.20 7.22
C ARG A 407 13.36 -23.09 8.08
N ARG A 408 14.56 -23.29 8.64
CA ARG A 408 15.27 -22.23 9.36
C ARG A 408 15.49 -21.03 8.44
N ALA A 409 15.32 -19.83 9.01
CA ALA A 409 15.54 -18.57 8.32
C ALA A 409 16.52 -17.71 9.12
N ASP A 410 17.20 -16.80 8.43
CA ASP A 410 18.10 -15.86 9.06
C ASP A 410 17.35 -14.64 9.63
N PRO A 411 17.92 -13.99 10.67
CA PRO A 411 19.11 -14.42 11.40
C PRO A 411 18.79 -15.49 12.44
N ALA A 412 19.71 -16.44 12.62
CA ALA A 412 19.58 -17.50 13.63
C ALA A 412 19.43 -16.96 15.07
N SER A 413 19.94 -15.76 15.35
CA SER A 413 19.82 -15.08 16.65
C SER A 413 18.38 -14.76 17.05
N LEU A 414 17.45 -14.68 16.09
CA LEU A 414 16.03 -14.43 16.32
C LEU A 414 15.19 -15.72 16.26
N SER A 415 15.84 -16.88 16.13
CA SER A 415 15.18 -18.19 16.03
C SER A 415 14.15 -18.28 14.89
N CYS A 416 14.38 -17.56 13.78
CA CYS A 416 13.42 -17.46 12.69
C CYS A 416 13.21 -18.78 11.93
N VAL A 417 11.96 -19.01 11.54
CA VAL A 417 11.55 -20.04 10.60
C VAL A 417 10.70 -19.43 9.48
N GLN A 418 10.94 -19.87 8.24
CA GLN A 418 10.10 -19.53 7.09
C GLN A 418 9.20 -20.71 6.75
N TYR A 419 7.92 -20.43 6.55
CA TYR A 419 6.93 -21.41 6.11
C TYR A 419 7.08 -21.69 4.60
N ALA A 420 6.93 -22.95 4.22
CA ALA A 420 7.09 -23.44 2.86
C ALA A 420 5.74 -23.58 2.14
N GLY A 421 5.79 -23.70 0.82
CA GLY A 421 4.59 -23.94 -0.01
C GLY A 421 3.60 -22.77 -0.03
N CYS A 422 4.02 -21.57 0.38
CA CYS A 422 3.24 -20.35 0.20
C CYS A 422 3.07 -20.09 -1.30
N ILE A 423 1.82 -20.09 -1.76
CA ILE A 423 1.49 -19.84 -3.18
C ILE A 423 1.65 -18.35 -3.51
N ARG A 424 1.45 -17.47 -2.53
CA ARG A 424 1.43 -16.01 -2.72
C ARG A 424 2.70 -15.37 -2.16
N ASP A 425 2.76 -15.20 -0.84
CA ASP A 425 3.84 -14.47 -0.18
C ASP A 425 4.48 -15.23 0.99
N PRO A 426 5.77 -15.00 1.27
CA PRO A 426 6.45 -15.69 2.34
C PRO A 426 5.96 -15.21 3.71
N VAL A 427 5.84 -16.18 4.62
CA VAL A 427 5.58 -15.94 6.05
C VAL A 427 6.77 -16.44 6.86
N VAL A 428 7.34 -15.55 7.68
CA VAL A 428 8.46 -15.81 8.58
C VAL A 428 8.03 -15.56 10.02
N PHE A 429 8.31 -16.49 10.91
CA PHE A 429 8.00 -16.40 12.33
C PHE A 429 9.27 -16.56 13.17
N CYS A 430 9.52 -15.65 14.11
CA CYS A 430 10.77 -15.53 14.86
C CYS A 430 10.51 -15.44 16.37
N PRO A 431 10.35 -16.59 17.06
CA PRO A 431 10.20 -16.67 18.51
C PRO A 431 11.57 -16.51 19.19
N HIS A 432 12.08 -15.28 19.27
CA HIS A 432 13.39 -15.00 19.87
C HIS A 432 13.38 -15.23 21.39
N THR A 433 14.55 -15.48 21.97
CA THR A 433 14.73 -15.77 23.42
C THR A 433 15.53 -14.69 24.15
N ILE A 434 15.55 -13.47 23.59
CA ILE A 434 16.29 -12.33 24.13
C ILE A 434 15.38 -11.65 25.16
N ASP A 435 15.71 -11.84 26.44
CA ASP A 435 14.87 -11.46 27.58
C ASP A 435 15.34 -10.20 28.30
N THR A 436 16.40 -9.54 27.81
CA THR A 436 17.02 -8.39 28.46
C THR A 436 17.07 -7.17 27.55
N ASP A 437 16.85 -6.00 28.12
CA ASP A 437 16.99 -4.72 27.41
C ASP A 437 18.47 -4.32 27.18
N HIS A 438 18.68 -3.15 26.57
CA HIS A 438 20.01 -2.59 26.31
C HIS A 438 20.84 -2.29 27.57
N ARG A 439 20.22 -2.32 28.76
CA ARG A 439 20.87 -2.13 30.07
C ARG A 439 21.08 -3.46 30.81
N GLY A 440 20.67 -4.58 30.21
CA GLY A 440 20.73 -5.91 30.82
C GLY A 440 19.61 -6.20 31.81
N ALA A 441 18.59 -5.33 31.91
CA ALA A 441 17.44 -5.56 32.78
C ALA A 441 16.46 -6.55 32.12
N TYR A 442 15.86 -7.44 32.92
CA TYR A 442 14.86 -8.39 32.42
C TYR A 442 13.63 -7.67 31.87
N TYR A 443 13.45 -7.75 30.56
CA TYR A 443 12.36 -7.14 29.81
C TYR A 443 12.18 -7.90 28.48
N PRO A 444 11.34 -8.94 28.41
CA PRO A 444 11.14 -9.73 27.18
C PRO A 444 10.43 -8.97 26.03
N HIS A 445 9.80 -7.84 26.32
CA HIS A 445 9.13 -6.97 25.33
C HIS A 445 10.12 -5.95 24.72
N VAL A 446 11.23 -6.46 24.19
CA VAL A 446 12.33 -5.64 23.63
C VAL A 446 12.30 -5.65 22.12
N TRP A 447 12.95 -4.64 21.53
CA TRP A 447 13.44 -4.68 20.16
C TRP A 447 14.78 -5.43 20.13
N PRO A 448 14.84 -6.66 19.60
CA PRO A 448 16.07 -7.46 19.67
C PRO A 448 17.20 -6.90 18.80
N PRO A 449 18.48 -7.07 19.17
CA PRO A 449 19.61 -6.77 18.29
C PRO A 449 19.54 -7.55 16.97
N GLY A 450 19.92 -6.91 15.86
CA GLY A 450 19.89 -7.51 14.52
C GLY A 450 18.52 -7.51 13.83
N THR A 451 17.49 -6.97 14.49
CA THR A 451 16.11 -6.93 13.95
C THR A 451 16.03 -6.09 12.68
N ALA A 452 16.63 -4.90 12.66
CA ALA A 452 16.57 -4.02 11.49
C ALA A 452 17.16 -4.68 10.25
N GLU A 453 18.32 -5.30 10.38
CA GLU A 453 19.02 -6.01 9.32
C GLU A 453 18.22 -7.23 8.84
N ALA A 454 17.57 -7.95 9.76
CA ALA A 454 16.67 -9.06 9.43
C ALA A 454 15.48 -8.59 8.58
N MET A 455 14.83 -7.51 9.01
CA MET A 455 13.68 -6.92 8.30
C MET A 455 14.07 -6.44 6.91
N VAL A 456 15.19 -5.72 6.78
CA VAL A 456 15.67 -5.24 5.47
C VAL A 456 16.06 -6.40 4.56
N LYS A 457 16.71 -7.45 5.08
CA LYS A 457 17.02 -8.66 4.32
C LYS A 457 15.73 -9.34 3.83
N PHE A 458 14.72 -9.44 4.69
CA PHE A 458 13.42 -9.98 4.32
C PHE A 458 12.75 -9.16 3.21
N PHE A 459 12.64 -7.84 3.37
CA PHE A 459 12.08 -6.95 2.35
C PHE A 459 12.89 -6.90 1.05
N GLY A 460 14.20 -7.13 1.10
CA GLY A 460 15.06 -7.21 -0.08
C GLY A 460 14.89 -8.50 -0.88
N GLY A 461 14.31 -9.55 -0.29
CA GLY A 461 13.98 -10.80 -0.97
C GLY A 461 12.58 -10.84 -1.59
N LEU A 462 11.80 -9.77 -1.41
CA LEU A 462 10.48 -9.55 -2.00
C LEU A 462 10.59 -8.66 -3.24
#